data_AF-A0A7S1ZDJ1-F1
#
_entry.id   AF-A0A7S1ZDJ1-F1
#
_cell.length_a   1.000
_cell.length_b   1.000
_cell.length_c   1.000
_cell.angle_alpha   90.00
_cell.angle_beta   90.00
_cell.angle_gamma   90.00
#
_symmetry.space_group_name_H-M   'P 1'
#
loop_
_entity.id
_entity.type
_entity.pdbx_description
1 polymer ?
#
loop_
_entity_poly.entity_id
_entity_poly.type
_entity_poly.pdbx_seq_one_letter_code
_entity_poly.pdbx_strand_id
1 'polypeptide(L)'
;DVPGAIGYVKSQISDLLQNKMDISRLVITKSLNKGAEYALGLPGGKKEDYKVKQAHVELASRMRKRDPGSAPQMGDRVPYVIITGAKGAANFEKAEDPVYVL
;
A
#
# COMPACT_ATOMS: atom_id res chain seq x y z
N ASP A 1 17.43 28.92 2.27
CA ASP A 1 17.65 29.37 3.66
C ASP A 1 17.37 28.22 4.61
N VAL A 2 18.28 27.94 5.55
CA VAL A 2 18.20 26.78 6.46
C VAL A 2 17.07 26.95 7.50
N PRO A 3 16.94 28.08 8.20
CA PRO A 3 15.78 28.39 9.05
C PRO A 3 14.43 28.19 8.35
N GLY A 4 14.27 28.69 7.12
CA GLY A 4 13.05 28.49 6.34
C GLY A 4 12.72 27.01 6.10
N ALA A 5 13.71 26.18 5.76
CA ALA A 5 13.51 24.75 5.56
C ALA A 5 13.09 24.03 6.85
N ILE A 6 13.68 24.40 7.99
CA ILE A 6 13.29 23.85 9.31
C ILE A 6 11.84 24.23 9.63
N GLY A 7 11.45 25.49 9.40
CA GLY A 7 10.08 25.96 9.62
C GLY A 7 9.06 25.19 8.78
N TYR A 8 9.37 24.95 7.51
CA TYR A 8 8.53 24.16 6.62
C TYR A 8 8.35 22.71 7.07
N VAL A 9 9.44 22.03 7.47
CA VAL A 9 9.33 20.63 7.94
C VAL A 9 8.48 20.55 9.21
N LYS A 10 8.62 21.50 10.14
CA LYS A 10 7.77 21.54 11.34
C LYS A 10 6.29 21.72 11.03
N SER A 11 5.94 22.56 10.05
CA SER A 11 4.54 22.72 9.65
C SER A 11 3.98 21.46 9.01
N GLN A 12 4.73 20.80 8.12
CA GLN A 12 4.30 19.53 7.52
C GLN A 12 4.08 18.42 8.55
N ILE A 13 4.94 18.33 9.58
CA ILE A 13 4.76 17.38 10.70
C ILE A 13 3.49 17.72 11.49
N SER A 14 3.26 19.00 11.79
CA SER A 14 2.06 19.44 12.51
C SER A 14 0.78 19.11 11.74
N ASP A 15 0.76 19.34 10.43
CA ASP A 15 -0.40 19.04 9.58
C ASP A 15 -0.67 17.53 9.52
N LEU A 16 0.38 16.71 9.44
CA LEU A 16 0.27 15.25 9.47
C LEU A 16 -0.32 14.76 10.81
N LEU A 17 0.16 15.26 11.94
CA LEU A 17 -0.31 14.85 13.27
C LEU A 17 -1.73 15.33 13.59
N GLN A 18 -2.20 16.40 12.95
CA GLN A 18 -3.53 16.97 13.15
C GLN A 18 -4.56 16.49 12.12
N ASN A 19 -4.23 15.48 11.30
CA ASN A 19 -5.08 14.99 10.20
C ASN A 19 -5.50 16.10 9.21
N LYS A 20 -4.63 17.09 8.97
CA LYS A 20 -4.85 18.19 8.02
C LYS A 20 -4.19 17.94 6.67
N MET A 21 -3.51 16.81 6.50
CA MET A 21 -2.87 16.43 5.25
C MET A 21 -3.83 15.65 4.36
N ASP A 22 -3.90 16.02 3.08
CA ASP A 22 -4.70 15.32 2.09
C ASP A 22 -4.19 13.88 1.86
N ILE A 23 -5.12 12.92 1.77
CA ILE A 23 -4.79 11.50 1.62
C ILE A 23 -3.97 11.20 0.36
N SER A 24 -4.12 11.99 -0.72
CA SER A 24 -3.35 11.82 -1.95
C SER A 24 -1.84 11.97 -1.73
N ARG A 25 -1.43 12.71 -0.69
CA ARG A 25 -0.01 12.84 -0.28
C ARG A 25 0.52 11.61 0.46
N LEU A 26 -0.37 10.71 0.89
CA LEU A 26 -0.04 9.50 1.65
C LEU A 26 -0.09 8.23 0.78
N VAL A 27 -0.53 8.34 -0.48
CA VAL A 27 -0.63 7.19 -1.40
C VAL A 27 0.77 6.73 -1.82
N ILE A 28 1.08 5.47 -1.53
CA ILE A 28 2.28 4.77 -1.98
C ILE A 28 1.90 3.90 -3.17
N THR A 29 2.76 3.84 -4.20
CA THR A 29 2.48 3.05 -5.39
C THR A 29 3.63 2.12 -5.73
N LYS A 30 3.37 0.81 -5.87
CA LYS A 30 4.39 -0.18 -6.29
C LYS A 30 3.85 -1.12 -7.38
N SER A 31 4.72 -1.53 -8.29
CA SER A 31 4.36 -2.44 -9.39
C SER A 31 4.20 -3.88 -8.90
N LEU A 32 3.18 -4.58 -9.41
CA LEU A 32 3.03 -6.03 -9.29
C LEU A 32 3.95 -6.71 -10.32
N ASN A 33 5.00 -7.33 -9.81
CA ASN A 33 6.01 -8.00 -10.62
C ASN A 33 5.91 -9.53 -10.48
N LYS A 34 6.64 -10.24 -11.35
CA LYS A 34 6.83 -11.69 -11.26
C LYS A 34 7.25 -12.11 -9.84
N GLY A 35 6.64 -13.18 -9.34
CA GLY A 35 6.74 -13.66 -7.96
C GLY A 35 5.48 -13.39 -7.12
N ALA A 36 4.54 -12.56 -7.60
CA ALA A 36 3.27 -12.29 -6.92
C ALA A 36 2.16 -13.30 -7.30
N GLU A 37 2.35 -14.10 -8.35
CA GLU A 37 1.34 -14.99 -8.94
C GLU A 37 0.73 -15.93 -7.90
N TYR A 38 1.56 -16.52 -7.04
CA TYR A 38 1.10 -17.42 -5.98
C TYR A 38 0.16 -16.71 -5.00
N ALA A 39 0.52 -15.51 -4.55
CA ALA A 39 -0.28 -14.73 -3.61
C ALA A 39 -1.60 -14.24 -4.25
N LEU A 40 -1.59 -13.99 -5.57
CA LEU A 40 -2.75 -13.58 -6.35
C LEU A 40 -3.65 -14.77 -6.77
N GLY A 41 -3.24 -16.01 -6.50
CA GLY A 41 -3.96 -17.21 -6.94
C GLY A 41 -3.96 -17.40 -8.45
N LEU A 42 -2.95 -16.87 -9.15
CA LEU A 42 -2.81 -16.98 -10.60
C LEU A 42 -2.13 -18.30 -10.99
N PRO A 43 -2.50 -18.90 -12.14
CA PRO A 43 -1.87 -20.10 -12.63
C PRO A 43 -0.37 -19.88 -12.89
N GLY A 44 0.44 -20.90 -12.62
CA GLY A 44 1.89 -20.84 -12.77
C GLY A 44 2.64 -20.23 -11.58
N GLY A 45 1.95 -19.68 -10.58
CA GLY A 45 2.56 -19.20 -9.35
C GLY A 45 3.00 -20.33 -8.43
N LYS A 46 4.27 -20.31 -8.01
CA LYS A 46 4.82 -21.28 -7.05
C LYS A 46 5.01 -20.64 -5.69
N LYS A 47 4.72 -21.40 -4.62
CA LYS A 47 4.84 -20.89 -3.24
C LYS A 47 6.27 -20.47 -2.91
N GLU A 48 7.24 -21.16 -3.50
CA GLU A 48 8.67 -20.94 -3.31
C GLU A 48 9.15 -19.60 -3.88
N ASP A 49 8.43 -19.05 -4.86
CA ASP A 49 8.73 -17.76 -5.48
C ASP A 49 8.25 -16.59 -4.60
N TYR A 50 7.30 -16.84 -3.69
CA TYR A 50 6.72 -15.84 -2.79
C TYR A 50 7.15 -16.05 -1.33
N LYS A 51 8.44 -15.80 -1.05
CA LYS A 51 9.04 -16.00 0.28
C LYS A 51 8.75 -14.88 1.28
N VAL A 52 8.53 -13.66 0.78
CA VAL A 52 8.36 -12.45 1.61
C VAL A 52 7.07 -11.77 1.24
N LYS A 53 6.17 -11.62 2.22
CA LYS A 53 4.90 -10.95 2.03
C LYS A 53 5.09 -9.46 1.80
N GLN A 54 4.51 -8.94 0.72
CA GLN A 54 4.63 -7.53 0.34
C GLN A 54 3.26 -6.83 0.37
N ALA A 55 3.23 -5.59 0.84
CA ALA A 55 2.00 -4.82 1.07
C ALA A 55 1.07 -4.74 -0.15
N HIS A 56 1.56 -4.22 -1.27
CA HIS A 56 0.82 -4.15 -2.54
C HIS A 56 0.40 -5.53 -3.08
N VAL A 57 1.14 -6.60 -2.81
CA VAL A 57 0.78 -7.96 -3.26
C VAL A 57 -0.36 -8.54 -2.42
N GLU A 58 -0.26 -8.45 -1.09
CA GLU A 58 -1.33 -8.89 -0.19
C GLU A 58 -2.60 -8.05 -0.39
N LEU A 59 -2.45 -6.74 -0.61
CA LEU A 59 -3.59 -5.88 -0.95
C LEU A 59 -4.23 -6.30 -2.27
N ALA A 60 -3.46 -6.49 -3.35
CA ALA A 60 -4.00 -6.92 -4.63
C ALA A 60 -4.72 -8.28 -4.52
N SER A 61 -4.19 -9.21 -3.72
CA SER A 61 -4.87 -10.47 -3.40
C SER A 61 -6.20 -10.25 -2.68
N ARG A 62 -6.26 -9.33 -1.70
CA ARG A 62 -7.51 -8.95 -1.01
C ARG A 62 -8.49 -8.24 -1.93
N MET A 63 -8.04 -7.33 -2.80
CA MET A 63 -8.88 -6.68 -3.81
C MET A 63 -9.51 -7.73 -4.73
N ARG A 64 -8.71 -8.68 -5.23
CA ARG A 64 -9.20 -9.79 -6.07
C ARG A 64 -10.22 -10.68 -5.38
N LYS A 65 -10.06 -10.93 -4.07
CA LYS A 65 -11.05 -11.68 -3.29
C LYS A 65 -12.35 -10.91 -3.08
N ARG A 66 -12.29 -9.57 -3.00
CA ARG A 66 -13.47 -8.71 -2.87
C ARG A 66 -14.22 -8.60 -4.19
N ASP A 67 -13.51 -8.26 -5.26
CA ASP A 67 -14.02 -8.15 -6.61
C ASP A 67 -12.90 -8.50 -7.62
N PRO A 68 -12.96 -9.68 -8.26
CA PRO A 68 -11.98 -10.07 -9.26
C PRO A 68 -11.92 -9.16 -10.49
N GLY A 69 -13.01 -8.45 -10.82
CA GLY A 69 -13.13 -7.66 -12.05
C GLY A 69 -12.38 -6.32 -12.00
N SER A 70 -12.26 -5.73 -10.81
CA SER A 70 -11.56 -4.46 -10.59
C SER A 70 -10.14 -4.64 -10.01
N ALA A 71 -9.73 -5.88 -9.78
CA ALA A 71 -8.45 -6.16 -9.14
C ALA A 71 -7.24 -5.88 -10.07
N PRO A 72 -6.13 -5.33 -9.52
CA PRO A 72 -4.91 -5.11 -10.28
C PRO A 72 -4.35 -6.39 -10.91
N GLN A 73 -3.82 -6.26 -12.13
CA GLN A 73 -3.21 -7.33 -12.89
C GLN A 73 -1.68 -7.30 -12.79
N MET A 74 -1.03 -8.36 -13.29
CA MET A 74 0.43 -8.43 -13.35
C MET A 74 0.96 -7.32 -14.26
N GLY A 75 1.96 -6.57 -13.78
CA GLY A 75 2.50 -5.38 -14.45
C GLY A 75 1.85 -4.07 -14.01
N ASP A 76 0.67 -4.11 -13.39
CA ASP A 76 0.00 -2.90 -12.92
C ASP A 76 0.70 -2.30 -11.70
N ARG A 77 0.49 -0.99 -11.53
CA ARG A 77 0.89 -0.27 -10.33
C ARG A 77 -0.26 -0.27 -9.33
N VAL A 78 -0.01 -0.76 -8.12
CA VAL A 78 -1.02 -0.83 -7.06
C VAL A 78 -0.82 0.37 -6.12
N PRO A 79 -1.78 1.31 -6.08
CA PRO A 79 -1.80 2.36 -5.07
C PRO A 79 -2.31 1.80 -3.74
N TYR A 80 -1.71 2.24 -2.64
CA TYR A 80 -2.16 1.89 -1.29
C TYR A 80 -1.78 2.94 -0.26
N VAL A 81 -2.57 3.02 0.81
CA VAL A 81 -2.22 3.72 2.06
C VAL A 81 -1.97 2.70 3.16
N ILE A 82 -1.30 3.12 4.24
CA ILE A 82 -1.13 2.30 5.44
C ILE A 82 -2.13 2.78 6.49
N ILE A 83 -3.08 1.92 6.85
CA ILE A 83 -4.06 2.20 7.90
C ILE A 83 -3.52 1.84 9.29
N THR A 84 -4.19 2.35 10.32
CA THR A 84 -3.97 1.88 11.69
C THR A 84 -4.40 0.42 11.82
N GLY A 85 -3.70 -0.33 12.67
CA GLY A 85 -3.97 -1.74 12.91
C GLY A 85 -3.52 -2.14 14.30
N ALA A 86 -3.60 -3.43 14.63
CA ALA A 86 -3.14 -3.95 15.92
C ALA A 86 -1.66 -3.61 16.16
N LYS A 87 -1.29 -3.41 17.43
CA LYS A 87 0.10 -3.16 17.82
C LYS A 87 0.98 -4.31 17.33
N GLY A 88 2.00 -4.01 16.54
CA GLY A 88 2.91 -5.00 15.96
C GLY A 88 2.42 -5.66 14.67
N ALA A 89 1.23 -5.31 14.16
CA ALA A 89 0.74 -5.82 12.88
C ALA A 89 1.68 -5.43 11.74
N ALA A 90 1.92 -6.40 10.85
CA ALA A 90 2.85 -6.21 9.75
C ALA A 90 2.29 -5.23 8.72
N ASN A 91 3.17 -4.51 8.02
CA ASN A 91 2.72 -3.50 7.05
C ASN A 91 1.89 -4.10 5.91
N PHE A 92 2.11 -5.37 5.56
CA PHE A 92 1.32 -6.04 4.53
C PHE A 92 -0.13 -6.33 4.96
N GLU A 93 -0.41 -6.33 6.26
CA GLU A 93 -1.76 -6.51 6.79
C GLU A 93 -2.52 -5.18 6.78
N LYS A 94 -1.79 -4.07 6.91
CA LYS A 94 -2.32 -2.70 7.04
C LYS A 94 -2.39 -1.92 5.73
N ALA A 95 -2.03 -2.50 4.59
CA ALA A 95 -2.08 -1.81 3.31
C ALA A 95 -3.50 -1.85 2.75
N GLU A 96 -4.12 -0.71 2.43
CA GLU A 96 -5.48 -0.66 1.91
C GLU A 96 -5.59 0.27 0.70
N ASP A 97 -6.57 -0.03 -0.17
CA ASP A 97 -6.90 0.77 -1.34
C ASP A 97 -7.37 2.17 -0.89
N PRO A 98 -6.77 3.28 -1.38
CA PRO A 98 -7.18 4.62 -1.00
C PRO A 98 -8.67 4.88 -1.21
N VAL A 99 -9.30 4.28 -2.23
CA VAL A 99 -10.74 4.45 -2.49
C VAL A 99 -11.58 3.72 -1.45
N TYR A 100 -11.10 2.58 -0.94
CA TYR A 100 -11.79 1.80 0.08
C TYR A 100 -11.71 2.43 1.49
N VAL A 101 -10.72 3.29 1.72
CA VAL A 101 -10.51 3.98 3.02
C VAL A 101 -11.32 5.28 3.14
N LEU A 102 -11.74 5.85 2.02
CA LEU A 102 -12.59 7.05 1.97
C LEU A 102 -14.03 6.76 2.39
#